data_AF-A0A6B2G3D5-F1
#
_entry.id   AF-A0A6B2G3D5-F1
#
_cell.length_a   1.000
_cell.length_b   1.000
_cell.length_c   1.000
_cell.angle_alpha   90.00
_cell.angle_beta   90.00
_cell.angle_gamma   90.00
#
_symmetry.space_group_name_H-M   'P 1'
#
loop_
_entity.id
_entity.type
_entity.pdbx_description
1 polymer ?
#
loop_
_entity_poly.entity_id
_entity_poly.type
_entity_poly.pdbx_seq_one_letter_code
_entity_poly.pdbx_strand_id
1 'polypeptide(L)'
;NSIPVIFTAHSIPISVVNKGDSYPLEIAATVNSVVKFSKISNPYYLSWQSKVGIARWLEPSMELVVQNLIKNGRAINGMIIAPVSFTSDHIETSYDIDINLRDRILNNVYF
;
A
#
# COMPACT_ATOMS: atom_id res chain seq x y z
N ASN A 1 -7.67 20.44 -3.49
CA ASN A 1 -7.80 18.97 -3.52
C ASN A 1 -6.43 18.33 -3.39
N SER A 2 -6.21 17.47 -2.40
CA SER A 2 -4.95 16.75 -2.19
C SER A 2 -5.00 15.37 -2.86
N ILE A 3 -3.87 14.92 -3.41
CA ILE A 3 -3.68 13.57 -3.96
C ILE A 3 -3.19 12.65 -2.83
N PRO A 4 -3.93 11.62 -2.42
CA PRO A 4 -3.48 10.72 -1.35
C PRO A 4 -2.25 9.90 -1.78
N VAL A 5 -1.35 9.66 -0.84
CA VAL A 5 -0.15 8.82 -1.03
C VAL A 5 -0.33 7.50 -0.28
N ILE A 6 -0.25 6.38 -0.98
CA ILE A 6 -0.39 5.03 -0.42
C ILE A 6 0.99 4.39 -0.45
N PHE A 7 1.68 4.40 0.68
CA PHE A 7 2.89 3.61 0.85
C PHE A 7 2.49 2.14 0.99
N THR A 8 3.11 1.26 0.21
CA THR A 8 2.82 -0.17 0.25
C THR A 8 4.09 -1.00 0.42
N ALA A 9 3.98 -2.06 1.20
CA ALA A 9 5.05 -3.00 1.49
C ALA A 9 4.54 -4.44 1.33
N HIS A 10 5.43 -5.38 1.04
CA HIS A 10 5.04 -6.80 1.03
C HIS A 10 4.55 -7.18 2.43
N SER A 11 3.36 -7.78 2.51
CA SER A 11 2.78 -8.23 3.77
C SER A 11 3.55 -9.41 4.35
N ILE A 12 3.39 -9.69 5.65
CA ILE A 12 3.88 -10.91 6.28
C ILE A 12 2.77 -11.54 7.14
N PRO A 13 2.79 -12.86 7.40
CA PRO A 13 1.81 -13.50 8.27
C PRO A 13 1.82 -12.89 9.68
N ILE A 14 0.64 -12.69 10.27
CA ILE A 14 0.52 -12.17 11.65
C ILE A 14 1.25 -13.07 12.65
N SER A 15 1.34 -14.37 12.38
CA SER A 15 2.10 -15.31 13.21
C SER A 15 3.60 -15.01 13.27
N VAL A 16 4.18 -14.40 12.23
CA VAL A 16 5.57 -13.94 12.20
C VAL A 16 5.72 -12.65 13.00
N VAL A 17 4.80 -11.70 12.80
CA VAL A 17 4.74 -10.44 13.56
C VAL A 17 4.63 -10.70 15.06
N ASN A 18 3.74 -11.60 15.47
CA ASN A 18 3.53 -11.96 16.87
C ASN A 18 4.74 -12.64 17.52
N LYS A 19 5.71 -13.12 16.73
CA LYS A 19 6.98 -13.64 17.22
C LYS A 19 8.04 -12.54 17.43
N GLY A 20 7.70 -11.28 17.19
CA GLY A 20 8.57 -10.13 17.43
C GLY A 20 9.34 -9.67 16.19
N ASP A 21 8.86 -9.97 14.99
CA ASP A 21 9.47 -9.48 13.76
C ASP A 21 9.40 -7.95 13.68
N SER A 22 10.56 -7.30 13.47
CA SER A 22 10.68 -5.83 13.46
C SER A 22 10.22 -5.20 12.16
N TYR A 23 10.04 -5.98 11.09
CA TYR A 23 9.76 -5.50 9.75
C TYR A 23 8.63 -4.44 9.69
N PRO A 24 7.47 -4.61 10.35
CA PRO A 24 6.40 -3.61 10.26
C PRO A 24 6.78 -2.28 10.90
N LEU A 25 7.56 -2.31 11.98
CA LEU A 25 8.04 -1.12 12.67
C LEU A 25 9.09 -0.38 11.84
N GLU A 26 9.99 -1.11 11.19
CA GLU A 26 11.03 -0.54 10.32
C GLU A 26 10.43 0.08 9.04
N ILE A 27 9.40 -0.56 8.46
CA ILE A 27 8.63 0.03 7.35
C ILE A 27 7.92 1.31 7.80
N ALA A 28 7.25 1.30 8.95
CA ALA A 28 6.59 2.50 9.48
C ALA A 28 7.60 3.64 9.76
N ALA A 29 8.78 3.31 10.30
CA ALA A 29 9.85 4.27 10.52
C ALA A 29 10.38 4.87 9.21
N THR A 30 10.53 4.05 8.17
CA THR A 30 10.92 4.48 6.82
C THR A 30 9.89 5.45 6.23
N VAL A 31 8.61 5.09 6.24
CA VAL A 31 7.52 5.94 5.75
C VAL A 31 7.49 7.29 6.49
N ASN A 32 7.55 7.27 7.83
CA ASN A 32 7.59 8.49 8.63
C ASN A 32 8.78 9.38 8.28
N SER A 33 9.94 8.78 8.00
CA SER A 33 11.15 9.52 7.62
C SER A 33 11.02 10.14 6.24
N VAL A 34 10.47 9.40 5.26
CA VAL A 34 10.19 9.90 3.89
C VAL A 34 9.20 11.06 3.92
N VAL A 35 8.10 10.92 4.67
CA VAL A 35 7.06 11.95 4.82
C VAL A 35 7.65 13.24 5.40
N LYS A 36 8.45 13.13 6.48
CA LYS A 36 9.08 14.28 7.13
C LYS A 36 10.12 14.95 6.23
N PHE A 37 11.02 14.16 5.66
CA PHE A 37 12.11 14.67 4.82
C PHE A 37 11.57 15.36 3.56
N SER A 38 10.61 14.73 2.89
CA SER A 38 10.01 15.23 1.65
C SER A 38 8.90 16.26 1.88
N LYS A 39 8.59 16.57 3.15
CA LYS A 39 7.53 17.51 3.56
C LYS A 39 6.17 17.19 2.90
N ILE A 40 5.82 15.90 2.84
CA ILE A 40 4.54 15.46 2.27
C ILE A 40 3.42 15.99 3.18
N SER A 41 2.65 16.94 2.67
CA SER A 41 1.49 17.54 3.35
C SER A 41 0.17 16.87 2.96
N ASN A 42 0.20 15.99 1.94
CA ASN A 42 -0.94 15.22 1.50
C ASN A 42 -1.31 14.13 2.52
N PRO A 43 -2.58 13.70 2.58
CA PRO A 43 -2.96 12.50 3.31
C PRO A 43 -2.14 11.31 2.83
N TYR A 44 -1.58 10.54 3.76
CA TYR A 44 -0.83 9.33 3.44
C TYR A 44 -1.32 8.13 4.24
N TYR A 45 -1.07 6.95 3.70
CA TYR A 45 -1.49 5.67 4.23
C TYR A 45 -0.32 4.68 4.14
N LEU A 46 -0.20 3.79 5.11
CA LEU A 46 0.65 2.60 5.03
C LEU A 46 -0.27 1.38 4.85
N SER A 47 0.00 0.57 3.83
CA SER A 47 -0.74 -0.63 3.50
C SER A 47 0.19 -1.80 3.15
N TRP A 48 -0.39 -2.99 2.99
CA TRP A 48 0.35 -4.21 2.72
C TRP A 48 -0.19 -4.93 1.48
N GLN A 49 0.69 -5.56 0.69
CA GLN A 49 0.33 -6.27 -0.54
C GLN A 49 0.88 -7.70 -0.54
N SER A 50 0.64 -8.45 -1.62
CA SER A 50 1.20 -9.80 -1.85
C SER A 50 0.83 -10.83 -0.78
N LYS A 51 -0.39 -10.74 -0.24
CA LYS A 51 -0.95 -11.81 0.62
C LYS A 51 -1.17 -13.07 -0.21
N VAL A 52 -0.68 -14.21 0.29
CA VAL A 52 -0.89 -15.53 -0.34
C VAL A 52 -1.48 -16.53 0.67
N GLY A 53 -2.42 -17.35 0.21
CA GLY A 53 -2.99 -18.45 1.00
C GLY A 53 -3.97 -18.03 2.09
N ILE A 54 -4.30 -18.97 2.98
CA ILE A 54 -5.40 -18.86 3.96
C ILE A 54 -5.00 -18.24 5.30
N ALA A 55 -3.71 -17.97 5.50
CA ALA A 55 -3.22 -17.39 6.75
C ALA A 55 -3.79 -15.97 6.96
N ARG A 56 -3.71 -15.45 8.19
CA ARG A 56 -3.92 -14.03 8.46
C ARG A 56 -2.62 -13.28 8.23
N TRP A 57 -2.71 -12.16 7.52
CA TRP A 57 -1.59 -11.33 7.12
C TRP A 57 -1.75 -9.92 7.70
N LEU A 58 -0.69 -9.11 7.62
CA LEU A 58 -0.77 -7.71 8.01
C LEU A 58 -1.77 -6.95 7.17
N GLU A 59 -2.48 -6.06 7.85
CA GLU A 59 -3.57 -5.24 7.33
C GLU A 59 -3.28 -3.74 7.64
N PRO A 60 -3.89 -2.79 6.93
CA PRO A 60 -4.85 -3.00 5.84
C PRO A 60 -4.17 -3.43 4.54
N SER A 61 -4.86 -4.26 3.75
CA SER A 61 -4.44 -4.53 2.37
C SER A 61 -4.43 -3.23 1.54
N MET A 62 -3.50 -3.13 0.62
CA MET A 62 -3.38 -1.99 -0.31
C MET A 62 -4.68 -1.76 -1.06
N GLU A 63 -5.35 -2.83 -1.42
CA GLU A 63 -6.55 -2.81 -2.24
C GLU A 63 -7.77 -2.36 -1.46
N LEU A 64 -7.87 -2.72 -0.18
CA LEU A 64 -8.86 -2.19 0.73
C LEU A 64 -8.69 -0.67 0.91
N VAL A 65 -7.44 -0.19 1.06
CA VAL A 65 -7.15 1.25 1.16
C VAL A 65 -7.57 1.98 -0.12
N VAL A 66 -7.19 1.47 -1.29
CA VAL A 66 -7.57 2.03 -2.60
C VAL A 66 -9.09 2.07 -2.75
N GLN A 67 -9.78 0.96 -2.48
CA GLN A 67 -11.24 0.87 -2.59
C GLN A 67 -11.94 1.88 -1.67
N ASN A 68 -11.47 2.03 -0.43
CA ASN A 68 -12.02 3.00 0.51
C ASN A 68 -11.78 4.44 0.07
N LEU A 69 -10.61 4.76 -0.51
CA LEU A 69 -10.33 6.10 -1.02
C LEU A 69 -11.20 6.46 -2.22
N ILE A 70 -11.46 5.50 -3.13
CA ILE A 70 -12.36 5.68 -4.27
C ILE A 70 -13.80 5.86 -3.77
N LYS A 71 -14.32 4.94 -2.95
CA LYS A 71 -15.70 4.97 -2.43
C LYS A 71 -16.02 6.27 -1.67
N ASN A 72 -15.04 6.81 -0.93
CA ASN A 72 -15.22 8.04 -0.16
C ASN A 72 -14.92 9.33 -0.96
N GLY A 73 -14.72 9.25 -2.28
CA GLY A 73 -14.44 10.41 -3.13
C GLY A 73 -13.09 11.09 -2.84
N ARG A 74 -12.17 10.41 -2.15
CA ARG A 74 -10.86 10.95 -1.77
C ARG A 74 -9.79 10.78 -2.86
N ALA A 75 -10.06 9.95 -3.86
CA ALA A 75 -9.17 9.69 -5.00
C ALA A 75 -9.72 10.18 -6.35
N ILE A 76 -10.68 11.12 -6.35
CA ILE A 76 -11.32 11.63 -7.58
C ILE A 76 -10.30 12.24 -8.54
N ASN A 77 -9.26 12.89 -8.03
CA ASN A 77 -8.21 13.52 -8.84
C ASN A 77 -6.98 12.61 -9.02
N GLY A 78 -7.06 11.34 -8.60
CA GLY A 78 -5.97 10.39 -8.60
C GLY A 78 -5.44 10.06 -7.21
N MET A 79 -4.45 9.16 -7.18
CA MET A 79 -3.71 8.72 -5.99
C MET A 79 -2.29 8.35 -6.41
N ILE A 80 -1.35 8.37 -5.46
CA ILE A 80 0.03 7.89 -5.66
C ILE A 80 0.18 6.57 -4.90
N ILE A 81 0.76 5.56 -5.53
CA ILE A 81 1.17 4.30 -4.88
C ILE A 81 2.70 4.28 -4.82
N ALA A 82 3.25 4.12 -3.62
CA ALA A 82 4.68 4.19 -3.35
C ALA A 82 5.16 2.89 -2.68
N PRO A 83 5.71 1.93 -3.43
CA PRO A 83 6.34 0.73 -2.87
C PRO A 83 7.55 1.12 -2.00
N VAL A 84 7.63 0.62 -0.75
CA VAL A 84 8.69 1.01 0.21
C VAL A 84 9.52 -0.14 0.77
N SER A 85 9.18 -1.39 0.46
CA SER A 85 9.90 -2.56 1.00
C SER A 85 10.90 -3.20 0.03
N PHE A 86 10.97 -2.73 -1.22
CA PHE A 86 11.90 -3.20 -2.25
C PHE A 86 12.45 -2.01 -3.03
N THR A 87 13.71 -2.10 -3.47
CA THR A 87 14.45 -1.01 -4.12
C THR A 87 14.49 -1.08 -5.64
N SER A 88 13.83 -2.07 -6.23
CA SER A 88 13.83 -2.32 -7.67
C SER A 88 12.47 -2.79 -8.12
N ASP A 89 12.19 -2.62 -9.41
CA ASP A 89 10.99 -3.17 -10.01
C ASP A 89 10.98 -4.70 -9.90
N HIS A 90 9.80 -5.22 -9.63
CA HIS A 90 9.46 -6.62 -9.43
C HIS A 90 7.97 -6.82 -9.76
N ILE A 91 7.49 -8.06 -9.68
CA ILE A 91 6.14 -8.43 -10.13
C ILE A 91 5.04 -7.57 -9.47
N GLU A 92 5.20 -7.24 -8.19
CA GLU A 92 4.28 -6.38 -7.45
C GLU A 92 4.13 -4.99 -8.07
N THR A 93 5.23 -4.43 -8.55
CA THR A 93 5.24 -3.09 -9.17
C THR A 93 4.77 -3.16 -10.62
N SER A 94 5.49 -3.89 -11.46
CA SER A 94 5.31 -3.85 -12.92
C SER A 94 4.06 -4.59 -13.40
N TYR A 95 3.47 -5.45 -12.56
CA TYR A 95 2.26 -6.19 -12.91
C TYR A 95 1.11 -5.94 -11.93
N ASP A 96 1.28 -6.20 -10.64
CA ASP A 96 0.15 -6.10 -9.70
C ASP A 96 -0.36 -4.65 -9.58
N ILE A 97 0.54 -3.67 -9.51
CA ILE A 97 0.18 -2.25 -9.46
C ILE A 97 -0.08 -1.68 -10.87
N ASP A 98 0.92 -1.74 -11.76
CA ASP A 98 0.88 -1.01 -13.03
C ASP A 98 -0.19 -1.54 -14.01
N ILE A 99 -0.49 -2.83 -13.95
CA ILE A 99 -1.42 -3.50 -14.86
C ILE A 99 -2.69 -3.91 -14.11
N ASN A 100 -2.59 -4.83 -13.15
CA ASN A 100 -3.77 -5.47 -12.53
C ASN A 100 -4.65 -4.47 -11.79
N LEU A 101 -4.08 -3.72 -10.84
CA LEU A 101 -4.83 -2.74 -10.06
C LEU A 101 -5.39 -1.62 -10.95
N ARG A 102 -4.57 -1.10 -11.86
CA ARG A 102 -4.98 -0.07 -12.83
C ARG A 102 -6.17 -0.53 -13.66
N ASP A 103 -6.10 -1.72 -14.25
CA ASP A 103 -7.16 -2.27 -15.10
C ASP A 103 -8.45 -2.47 -14.30
N ARG A 104 -8.34 -2.92 -13.05
CA ARG A 104 -9.50 -3.11 -12.18
C ARG A 104 -10.19 -1.81 -11.80
N ILE A 105 -9.42 -0.75 -11.54
CA ILE A 105 -9.97 0.58 -11.28
C ILE A 105 -10.68 1.10 -12.54
N LEU A 106 -10.06 1.01 -13.71
CA LEU A 106 -10.63 1.49 -14.97
C LEU A 106 -11.90 0.74 -15.39
N ASN A 107 -11.97 -0.56 -15.09
CA ASN A 107 -13.12 -1.40 -15.40
C ASN A 107 -14.17 -1.43 -14.28
N ASN A 108 -14.01 -0.65 -13.20
CA ASN A 108 -14.89 -0.66 -12.02
C ASN A 108 -15.07 -2.07 -11.39
N VAL A 109 -14.05 -2.93 -11.50
CA VAL A 109 -14.04 -4.26 -10.91
C VAL A 109 -13.36 -4.18 -9.54
N TYR A 110 -14.16 -3.89 -8.51
CA TYR A 110 -13.68 -3.79 -7.14
C TYR A 110 -13.57 -5.19 -6.48
N PHE A 111 -12.58 -5.32 -5.60
CA PHE A 111 -12.25 -6.49 -4.77
C PHE A 111 -13.43 -7.02 -3.97
#